data_AF-A0A7R9UIJ6-F1
#
_entry.id   AF-A0A7R9UIJ6-F1
#
_cell.length_a   1.000
_cell.length_b   1.000
_cell.length_c   1.000
_cell.angle_alpha   90.00
_cell.angle_beta   90.00
_cell.angle_gamma   90.00
#
_symmetry.space_group_name_H-M   'P 1'
#
loop_
_entity.id
_entity.type
_entity.pdbx_description
1 polymer ?
#
loop_
_entity_poly.entity_id
_entity_poly.type
_entity_poly.pdbx_seq_one_letter_code
_entity_poly.pdbx_strand_id
1 'polypeptide(L)'
;ARHNQSPARMLRTFALALVVASAAAFSAPHMPVASRAAAARPAVVMGDNIRELRTRIGSIKNTKKITSAMKLVAAAKVRRAQDAVLRSRPFTETLEKVIGGLVQRLKNEGLDLPLLEERETKTVLLVVVSGERGLCGGYNAQIIKKATQRLAELEKQGIKVKMLCIGRKANVWFKRRQRDIVKFVPTPNQPTSEFATEVADEVLAYFLSQEVDRVELVYTSFISMIAALPSVRTLVPLSPQGLETEGDEIFKLT
;
A
#
# COMPACT_ATOMS: atom_id res chain seq x y z
N ALA A 1 -13.62 53.84 -9.33
CA ALA A 1 -13.14 54.27 -8.00
C ALA A 1 -13.58 53.25 -6.95
N ARG A 2 -12.61 52.70 -6.21
CA ARG A 2 -12.64 52.07 -4.86
C ARG A 2 -13.76 51.08 -4.46
N HIS A 3 -13.33 49.82 -4.33
CA HIS A 3 -13.45 48.90 -3.18
C HIS A 3 -14.79 48.66 -2.44
N ASN A 4 -15.42 47.51 -2.76
CA ASN A 4 -15.65 46.32 -1.91
C ASN A 4 -15.50 46.43 -0.37
N GLN A 5 -16.50 46.02 0.42
CA GLN A 5 -16.43 44.84 1.35
C GLN A 5 -17.65 44.66 2.29
N SER A 6 -18.27 43.49 2.13
CA SER A 6 -18.77 42.48 3.09
C SER A 6 -19.16 42.80 4.56
N PRO A 7 -20.22 42.13 5.08
CA PRO A 7 -20.63 42.11 6.48
C PRO A 7 -19.76 41.19 7.37
N ALA A 8 -19.97 41.29 8.69
CA ALA A 8 -19.46 40.47 9.80
C ALA A 8 -18.18 40.93 10.52
N ARG A 9 -18.36 41.62 11.67
CA ARG A 9 -17.63 41.42 12.95
C ARG A 9 -18.07 42.46 14.01
N MET A 10 -18.05 42.05 15.28
CA MET A 10 -18.44 42.75 16.53
C MET A 10 -19.94 42.65 16.86
N LEU A 11 -20.48 41.76 17.70
CA LEU A 11 -19.98 41.09 18.91
C LEU A 11 -19.58 42.07 20.03
N ARG A 12 -20.39 42.04 21.11
CA ARG A 12 -20.23 42.62 22.46
C ARG A 12 -20.96 43.95 22.71
N THR A 13 -22.11 43.89 23.41
CA THR A 13 -22.49 44.69 24.61
C THR A 13 -24.01 44.63 24.84
N PHE A 14 -24.46 44.93 26.08
CA PHE A 14 -25.82 44.78 26.69
C PHE A 14 -25.99 43.46 27.50
N ALA A 15 -25.51 43.37 28.75
CA ALA A 15 -25.98 44.02 30.00
C ALA A 15 -27.36 43.48 30.45
N LEU A 16 -27.41 42.55 31.43
CA LEU A 16 -27.40 42.78 32.89
C LEU A 16 -28.79 43.20 33.44
N ALA A 17 -29.48 42.28 34.12
CA ALA A 17 -30.58 42.59 35.04
C ALA A 17 -30.39 41.82 36.36
N LEU A 18 -30.03 42.59 37.40
CA LEU A 18 -30.10 42.31 38.85
C LEU A 18 -31.51 41.79 39.24
N VAL A 19 -31.74 40.83 40.16
CA VAL A 19 -31.39 40.67 41.60
C VAL A 19 -32.13 41.65 42.54
N VAL A 20 -32.59 41.08 43.68
CA VAL A 20 -33.13 41.65 44.95
C VAL A 20 -34.68 41.52 45.09
N ALA A 21 -35.30 40.96 46.15
CA ALA A 21 -34.90 40.23 47.36
C ALA A 21 -36.15 39.76 48.16
N SER A 22 -35.89 38.98 49.22
CA SER A 22 -36.64 38.79 50.48
C SER A 22 -37.53 37.53 50.55
N ALA A 23 -37.15 36.45 51.26
CA ALA A 23 -36.90 36.26 52.70
C ALA A 23 -38.19 36.10 53.54
N ALA A 24 -38.69 34.87 53.60
CA ALA A 24 -39.49 34.25 54.67
C ALA A 24 -39.57 32.75 54.35
N ALA A 25 -39.60 31.77 55.23
CA ALA A 25 -39.33 31.64 56.65
C ALA A 25 -39.22 30.11 56.88
N PHE A 26 -38.38 29.73 57.82
CA PHE A 26 -38.04 28.38 58.24
C PHE A 26 -39.27 27.64 58.82
N SER A 27 -39.66 26.49 58.26
CA SER A 27 -40.37 25.42 59.00
C SER A 27 -40.41 24.14 58.16
N ALA A 28 -39.75 23.08 58.63
CA ALA A 28 -39.78 21.76 58.02
C ALA A 28 -40.57 20.79 58.91
N PRO A 29 -41.60 20.09 58.39
CA PRO A 29 -42.07 18.86 59.00
C PRO A 29 -41.31 17.65 58.41
N HIS A 30 -40.65 16.94 59.31
CA HIS A 30 -40.16 15.57 59.20
C HIS A 30 -41.10 14.65 58.38
N MET A 31 -40.62 14.13 57.26
CA MET A 31 -41.20 12.95 56.60
C MET A 31 -40.35 11.71 56.95
N PRO A 32 -40.96 10.54 57.24
CA PRO A 32 -40.20 9.34 57.53
C PRO A 32 -39.55 8.80 56.25
N VAL A 33 -38.26 8.50 56.33
CA VAL A 33 -37.49 7.85 55.27
C VAL A 33 -37.99 6.41 55.13
N ALA A 34 -38.77 6.14 54.09
CA ALA A 34 -39.11 4.78 53.70
C ALA A 34 -37.82 4.00 53.39
N SER A 35 -37.60 2.90 54.11
CA SER A 35 -36.47 2.00 53.88
C SER A 35 -36.54 1.43 52.46
N ARG A 36 -35.64 1.89 51.58
CA ARG A 36 -35.39 1.21 50.30
C ARG A 36 -34.91 -0.21 50.61
N ALA A 37 -35.76 -1.19 50.34
CA ALA A 37 -35.42 -2.59 50.36
C ALA A 37 -34.12 -2.81 49.57
N ALA A 38 -33.19 -3.55 50.16
CA ALA A 38 -31.91 -3.89 49.58
C ALA A 38 -32.12 -4.50 48.18
N ALA A 39 -31.63 -3.82 47.16
CA ALA A 39 -31.58 -4.37 45.81
C ALA A 39 -30.74 -5.65 45.84
N ALA A 40 -31.38 -6.78 45.52
CA ALA A 40 -30.73 -8.06 45.40
C ALA A 40 -29.54 -7.94 44.42
N ARG A 41 -28.36 -8.39 44.86
CA ARG A 41 -27.20 -8.56 43.99
C ARG A 41 -27.63 -9.38 42.76
N PRO A 42 -27.24 -9.03 41.53
CA PRO A 42 -27.52 -9.89 40.40
C PRO A 42 -26.83 -11.23 40.67
N ALA A 43 -27.64 -12.29 40.78
CA ALA A 43 -27.12 -13.64 40.84
C ALA A 43 -26.24 -13.84 39.59
N VAL A 44 -24.98 -14.22 39.79
CA VAL A 44 -24.12 -14.64 38.69
C VAL A 44 -24.78 -15.85 38.05
N VAL A 45 -25.39 -15.65 36.89
CA VAL A 45 -26.02 -16.72 36.11
C VAL A 45 -24.90 -17.58 35.53
N MET A 46 -24.51 -18.62 36.26
CA MET A 46 -23.48 -19.59 35.86
C MET A 46 -23.83 -20.38 34.58
N GLY A 47 -25.05 -20.23 34.04
CA GLY A 47 -25.52 -20.90 32.81
C GLY A 47 -25.15 -20.20 31.50
N ASP A 48 -24.95 -18.87 31.50
CA ASP A 48 -24.63 -18.13 30.26
C ASP A 48 -23.19 -18.38 29.79
N ASN A 49 -22.29 -18.69 30.72
CA ASN A 49 -20.87 -18.88 30.46
C ASN A 49 -20.62 -20.15 29.60
N ILE A 50 -21.34 -21.25 29.84
CA ILE A 50 -21.17 -22.50 29.07
C ILE A 50 -21.72 -22.36 27.64
N ARG A 51 -22.85 -21.67 27.48
CA ARG A 51 -23.45 -21.43 26.16
C ARG A 51 -22.58 -20.48 25.31
N GLU A 52 -22.04 -19.43 25.92
CA GLU A 52 -21.10 -18.52 25.27
C GLU A 52 -19.83 -19.26 24.83
N LEU A 53 -19.25 -20.09 25.71
CA LEU A 53 -18.08 -20.92 25.38
C LEU A 53 -18.36 -21.88 24.22
N ARG A 54 -19.51 -22.57 24.20
CA ARG A 54 -19.90 -23.43 23.06
C ARG A 54 -20.04 -22.65 21.75
N THR A 55 -20.60 -21.45 21.81
CA THR A 55 -20.75 -20.56 20.64
C THR A 55 -19.38 -20.11 20.12
N ARG A 56 -18.47 -19.72 21.02
CA ARG A 56 -17.09 -19.36 20.68
C ARG A 56 -16.33 -20.53 20.07
N ILE A 57 -16.48 -21.74 20.60
CA ILE A 57 -15.89 -22.96 20.02
C ILE A 57 -16.42 -23.19 18.59
N GLY A 58 -17.73 -23.01 18.37
CA GLY A 58 -18.33 -23.09 17.03
C GLY A 58 -17.73 -22.07 16.06
N SER A 59 -17.60 -20.81 16.48
CA SER A 59 -17.01 -19.73 15.68
C SER A 59 -15.54 -19.98 15.33
N ILE A 60 -14.73 -20.44 16.29
CA ILE A 60 -13.32 -20.79 16.06
C ILE A 60 -13.21 -21.99 15.12
N LYS A 61 -14.06 -23.02 15.27
CA LYS A 61 -14.09 -24.16 14.33
C LYS A 61 -14.43 -23.73 12.91
N ASN A 62 -15.39 -22.82 12.73
CA ASN A 62 -15.74 -22.28 11.42
C ASN A 62 -14.58 -21.45 10.84
N THR A 63 -13.97 -20.58 11.64
CA THR A 63 -12.79 -19.79 11.25
C THR A 63 -11.62 -20.68 10.85
N LYS A 64 -11.40 -21.80 11.56
CA LYS A 64 -10.40 -22.82 11.22
C LYS A 64 -10.69 -23.48 9.87
N LYS A 65 -11.95 -23.84 9.57
CA LYS A 65 -12.34 -24.41 8.27
C LYS A 65 -12.10 -23.43 7.12
N ILE A 66 -12.50 -22.17 7.29
CA ILE A 66 -12.31 -21.11 6.29
C ILE A 66 -10.83 -20.88 6.02
N THR A 67 -10.02 -20.68 7.06
CA THR A 67 -8.58 -20.46 6.90
C THR A 67 -7.85 -21.68 6.35
N SER A 68 -8.27 -22.90 6.71
CA SER A 68 -7.75 -24.14 6.12
C SER A 68 -8.05 -24.24 4.62
N ALA A 69 -9.27 -23.92 4.19
CA ALA A 69 -9.61 -23.88 2.78
C ALA A 69 -8.81 -22.79 2.03
N MET A 70 -8.70 -21.59 2.63
CA MET A 70 -7.90 -20.49 2.07
C MET A 70 -6.43 -20.89 1.90
N LYS A 71 -5.85 -21.62 2.86
CA LYS A 71 -4.47 -22.14 2.76
C LYS A 71 -4.29 -23.02 1.53
N LEU A 72 -5.22 -23.95 1.28
CA LEU A 72 -5.16 -24.84 0.10
C LEU A 72 -5.32 -24.05 -1.21
N VAL A 73 -6.25 -23.10 -1.25
CA VAL A 73 -6.45 -22.23 -2.42
C VAL A 73 -5.21 -21.36 -2.69
N ALA A 74 -4.61 -20.80 -1.65
CA ALA A 74 -3.39 -20.00 -1.76
C ALA A 74 -2.21 -20.84 -2.25
N ALA A 75 -2.03 -22.05 -1.70
CA ALA A 75 -0.98 -22.98 -2.13
C ALA A 75 -1.12 -23.34 -3.62
N ALA A 76 -2.35 -23.65 -4.07
CA ALA A 76 -2.62 -23.93 -5.48
C ALA A 76 -2.32 -22.72 -6.39
N LYS A 77 -2.60 -21.49 -5.93
CA LYS A 77 -2.29 -20.26 -6.68
C LYS A 77 -0.79 -20.00 -6.77
N VAL A 78 -0.03 -20.20 -5.69
CA VAL A 78 1.43 -20.04 -5.71
C VAL A 78 2.05 -21.03 -6.68
N ARG A 79 1.63 -22.30 -6.64
CA ARG A 79 2.10 -23.32 -7.59
C ARG A 79 1.83 -22.91 -9.04
N ARG A 80 0.60 -22.47 -9.34
CA ARG A 80 0.24 -22.02 -10.69
C ARG A 80 1.06 -20.80 -11.15
N ALA A 81 1.41 -19.90 -10.24
CA ALA A 81 2.28 -18.76 -10.54
C ALA A 81 3.73 -19.20 -10.79
N GLN A 82 4.25 -20.16 -10.01
CA GLN A 82 5.57 -20.76 -10.24
C GLN A 82 5.64 -21.43 -11.62
N ASP A 83 4.63 -22.23 -11.97
CA ASP A 83 4.55 -22.89 -13.29
C ASP A 83 4.48 -21.88 -14.44
N ALA A 84 3.88 -20.70 -14.23
CA ALA A 84 3.87 -19.63 -15.22
C ALA A 84 5.25 -18.99 -15.41
N VAL A 85 5.97 -18.73 -14.32
CA VAL A 85 7.34 -18.18 -14.37
C VAL A 85 8.32 -19.18 -15.00
N LEU A 86 8.22 -20.46 -14.66
CA LEU A 86 9.07 -21.50 -15.27
C LEU A 86 8.87 -21.58 -16.78
N ARG A 87 7.63 -21.42 -17.26
CA ARG A 87 7.34 -21.39 -18.70
C ARG A 87 7.86 -20.15 -19.42
N SER A 88 8.02 -19.02 -18.73
CA SER A 88 8.55 -17.80 -19.35
C SER A 88 10.07 -17.72 -19.35
N ARG A 89 10.77 -18.52 -18.53
CA ARG A 89 12.25 -18.48 -18.44
C ARG A 89 12.97 -18.62 -19.79
N PRO A 90 12.65 -19.59 -20.67
CA PRO A 90 13.38 -19.73 -21.93
C PRO A 90 13.28 -18.48 -22.82
N PHE A 91 12.15 -17.77 -22.76
CA PHE A 91 11.96 -16.50 -23.45
C PHE A 91 12.84 -15.40 -22.85
N THR A 92 12.87 -15.26 -21.52
CA THR A 92 13.69 -14.25 -20.84
C THR A 92 15.19 -14.49 -21.09
N GLU A 93 15.66 -15.73 -20.97
CA GLU A 93 17.09 -16.07 -21.18
C GLU A 93 17.54 -15.82 -22.62
N THR A 94 16.69 -16.09 -23.61
CA THR A 94 17.00 -15.81 -25.02
C THR A 94 16.96 -14.32 -25.32
N LEU A 95 15.99 -13.59 -24.75
CA LEU A 95 15.88 -12.15 -24.87
C LEU A 95 17.10 -11.43 -24.28
N GLU A 96 17.54 -11.83 -23.09
CA GLU A 96 18.73 -11.28 -22.42
C GLU A 96 19.99 -11.49 -23.26
N LYS A 97 20.18 -12.68 -23.85
CA LYS A 97 21.32 -12.96 -24.75
C LYS A 97 21.29 -12.09 -26.00
N VAL A 98 20.12 -11.92 -26.61
CA VAL A 98 19.97 -11.10 -27.84
C VAL A 98 20.19 -9.62 -27.53
N ILE A 99 19.54 -9.08 -26.49
CA ILE A 99 19.68 -7.68 -26.08
C ILE A 99 21.11 -7.40 -25.63
N GLY A 100 21.71 -8.26 -24.81
CA GLY A 100 23.09 -8.11 -24.33
C GLY A 100 24.09 -8.10 -25.49
N GLY A 101 23.93 -9.02 -26.46
CA GLY A 101 24.75 -9.04 -27.67
C GLY A 101 24.58 -7.79 -28.54
N LEU A 102 23.36 -7.26 -28.62
CA LEU A 102 23.08 -6.03 -29.38
C LEU A 102 23.68 -4.80 -28.70
N VAL A 103 23.46 -4.62 -27.40
CA VAL A 103 24.02 -3.50 -26.61
C VAL A 103 25.54 -3.49 -26.67
N GLN A 104 26.19 -4.66 -26.58
CA GLN A 104 27.65 -4.76 -26.67
C GLN A 104 28.20 -4.35 -28.04
N ARG A 105 27.49 -4.63 -29.13
CA ARG A 105 27.88 -4.20 -30.49
C ARG A 105 27.64 -2.70 -30.69
N LEU A 106 26.48 -2.21 -30.25
CA LEU A 106 26.06 -0.81 -30.43
C LEU A 106 26.92 0.20 -29.66
N LYS A 107 27.55 -0.21 -28.55
CA LYS A 107 28.54 0.61 -27.83
C LYS A 107 29.65 1.16 -28.72
N ASN A 108 29.99 0.46 -29.81
CA ASN A 108 31.07 0.85 -30.71
C ASN A 108 30.62 1.76 -31.86
N GLU A 109 29.31 1.87 -32.12
CA GLU A 109 28.76 2.55 -33.31
C GLU A 109 28.07 3.89 -32.99
N GLY A 110 27.98 4.30 -31.72
CA GLY A 110 27.50 5.64 -31.34
C GLY A 110 26.04 5.92 -31.72
N LEU A 111 25.19 4.89 -31.71
CA LEU A 111 23.76 5.04 -32.00
C LEU A 111 23.01 5.57 -30.76
N ASP A 112 22.36 6.73 -30.91
CA ASP A 112 21.50 7.36 -29.90
C ASP A 112 20.22 6.54 -29.71
N LEU A 113 20.26 5.61 -28.75
CA LEU A 113 19.08 4.91 -28.26
C LEU A 113 18.57 5.65 -27.01
N PRO A 114 17.37 6.26 -27.04
CA PRO A 114 16.83 7.02 -25.90
C PRO A 114 16.78 6.22 -24.59
N LEU A 115 16.68 4.88 -24.67
CA LEU A 115 16.60 3.98 -23.51
C LEU A 115 17.97 3.65 -22.87
N LEU A 116 19.07 3.93 -23.56
CA LEU A 116 20.44 3.75 -23.07
C LEU A 116 21.08 5.08 -22.64
N GLU A 117 20.43 6.20 -22.92
CA GLU A 117 20.96 7.52 -22.60
C GLU A 117 20.88 7.77 -21.08
N GLU A 118 22.03 7.75 -20.42
CA GLU A 118 22.15 8.14 -19.02
C GLU A 118 22.09 9.67 -18.91
N ARG A 119 20.91 10.18 -18.52
CA ARG A 119 20.68 11.60 -18.28
C ARG A 119 20.80 11.96 -16.81
N GLU A 120 20.94 13.25 -16.52
CA GLU A 120 20.89 13.76 -15.15
C GLU A 120 19.50 13.51 -14.54
N THR A 121 19.43 12.70 -13.48
CA THR A 121 18.15 12.24 -12.93
C THR A 121 17.48 13.31 -12.07
N LYS A 122 16.53 14.05 -12.64
CA LYS A 122 15.74 15.08 -11.92
C LYS A 122 14.40 14.53 -11.44
N THR A 123 13.81 13.64 -12.23
CA THR A 123 12.52 13.01 -11.90
C THR A 123 12.61 11.49 -12.02
N VAL A 124 12.14 10.79 -10.97
CA VAL A 124 12.07 9.32 -10.92
C VAL A 124 10.63 8.85 -10.89
N LEU A 125 10.29 7.86 -11.72
CA LEU A 125 9.04 7.11 -11.62
C LEU A 125 9.26 5.86 -10.79
N LEU A 126 8.65 5.82 -9.61
CA LEU A 126 8.66 4.66 -8.72
C LEU A 126 7.42 3.80 -8.98
N VAL A 127 7.63 2.67 -9.66
CA VAL A 127 6.61 1.65 -9.91
C VAL A 127 6.55 0.72 -8.70
N VAL A 128 5.45 0.72 -7.96
CA VAL A 128 5.30 -0.10 -6.75
C VAL A 128 4.30 -1.22 -7.00
N VAL A 129 4.76 -2.47 -6.93
CA VAL A 129 3.92 -3.66 -7.10
C VAL A 129 3.43 -4.14 -5.75
N SER A 130 2.12 -4.13 -5.53
CA SER A 130 1.46 -4.57 -4.30
C SER A 130 0.31 -5.53 -4.56
N GLY A 131 -0.21 -6.15 -3.50
CA GLY A 131 -1.35 -7.05 -3.59
C GLY A 131 -2.70 -6.31 -3.64
N GLU A 132 -3.69 -6.92 -4.29
CA GLU A 132 -5.09 -6.45 -4.23
C GLU A 132 -5.78 -6.79 -2.90
N ARG A 133 -5.47 -7.97 -2.35
CA ARG A 133 -6.17 -8.56 -1.19
C ARG A 133 -5.45 -8.32 0.12
N GLY A 134 -6.19 -8.42 1.22
CA GLY A 134 -5.66 -8.46 2.58
C GLY A 134 -5.29 -9.88 3.02
N LEU A 135 -5.10 -10.08 4.33
CA LEU A 135 -4.78 -11.39 4.93
C LEU A 135 -3.52 -12.06 4.35
N CYS A 136 -2.55 -11.24 3.92
CA CYS A 136 -1.30 -11.64 3.29
C CYS A 136 -0.08 -11.62 4.26
N GLY A 137 -0.34 -11.63 5.57
CA GLY A 137 0.70 -11.41 6.57
C GLY A 137 1.41 -10.07 6.37
N GLY A 138 2.75 -10.09 6.38
CA GLY A 138 3.61 -8.92 6.26
C GLY A 138 3.86 -8.41 4.83
N TYR A 139 3.40 -9.11 3.79
CA TYR A 139 3.77 -8.84 2.39
C TYR A 139 3.56 -7.37 1.97
N ASN A 140 2.32 -6.88 2.04
CA ASN A 140 2.01 -5.50 1.65
C ASN A 140 2.72 -4.47 2.54
N ALA A 141 2.88 -4.76 3.83
CA ALA A 141 3.54 -3.84 4.76
C ALA A 141 5.04 -3.71 4.46
N GLN A 142 5.71 -4.81 4.11
CA GLN A 142 7.13 -4.82 3.76
C GLN A 142 7.41 -4.04 2.46
N ILE A 143 6.60 -4.23 1.42
CA ILE A 143 6.72 -3.49 0.16
C ILE A 143 6.52 -1.99 0.39
N ILE A 144 5.44 -1.63 1.07
CA ILE A 144 5.14 -0.23 1.37
C ILE A 144 6.27 0.40 2.19
N LYS A 145 6.83 -0.34 3.17
CA LYS A 145 7.99 0.11 3.95
C LYS A 145 9.20 0.37 3.06
N LYS A 146 9.55 -0.57 2.17
CA LYS A 146 10.69 -0.43 1.24
C LYS A 146 10.48 0.73 0.27
N ALA A 147 9.29 0.86 -0.31
CA ALA A 147 8.95 1.98 -1.19
C ALA A 147 9.01 3.32 -0.46
N THR A 148 8.57 3.39 0.80
CA THR A 148 8.66 4.61 1.62
C THR A 148 10.11 4.97 1.96
N GLN A 149 10.95 3.97 2.27
CA GLN A 149 12.38 4.18 2.49
C GLN A 149 13.05 4.72 1.24
N ARG A 150 12.79 4.10 0.09
CA ARG A 150 13.36 4.54 -1.20
C ARG A 150 12.89 5.94 -1.57
N LEU A 151 11.60 6.24 -1.37
CA LEU A 151 11.06 7.57 -1.59
C LEU A 151 11.75 8.62 -0.70
N ALA A 152 11.99 8.32 0.58
CA ALA A 152 12.71 9.22 1.47
C ALA A 152 14.19 9.40 1.09
N GLU A 153 14.85 8.37 0.53
CA GLU A 153 16.20 8.48 -0.02
C GLU A 153 16.25 9.43 -1.21
N LEU A 154 15.30 9.30 -2.15
CA LEU A 154 15.21 10.14 -3.34
C LEU A 154 14.86 11.60 -2.98
N GLU A 155 13.95 11.81 -2.04
CA GLU A 155 13.60 13.15 -1.54
C GLU A 155 14.81 13.83 -0.86
N LYS A 156 15.63 13.09 -0.11
CA LYS A 156 16.87 13.62 0.48
C LYS A 156 17.90 14.05 -0.57
N GLN A 157 17.90 13.39 -1.73
CA GLN A 157 18.74 13.76 -2.88
C GLN A 157 18.17 14.94 -3.68
N GLY A 158 16.99 15.45 -3.31
CA GLY A 158 16.32 16.55 -4.02
C GLY A 158 15.64 16.13 -5.32
N ILE A 159 15.50 14.82 -5.56
CA ILE A 159 14.92 14.26 -6.78
C ILE A 159 13.39 14.20 -6.64
N LYS A 160 12.65 14.65 -7.67
CA LYS A 160 11.19 14.56 -7.67
C LYS A 160 10.75 13.13 -7.94
N VAL A 161 9.80 12.63 -7.16
CA VAL A 161 9.30 11.25 -7.30
C VAL A 161 7.84 11.25 -7.73
N LYS A 162 7.60 10.68 -8.90
CA LYS A 162 6.28 10.29 -9.41
C LYS A 162 6.06 8.82 -9.08
N MET A 163 4.84 8.39 -8.77
CA MET A 163 4.57 6.98 -8.48
C MET A 163 3.52 6.37 -9.41
N LEU A 164 3.78 5.13 -9.82
CA LEU A 164 2.80 4.27 -10.48
C LEU A 164 2.51 3.09 -9.54
N CYS A 165 1.27 3.00 -9.07
CA CYS A 165 0.87 1.95 -8.13
C CYS A 165 0.21 0.79 -8.89
N ILE A 166 0.83 -0.38 -8.83
CA ILE A 166 0.22 -1.63 -9.28
C ILE A 166 -0.35 -2.32 -8.03
N GLY A 167 -1.66 -2.52 -8.01
CA GLY A 167 -2.35 -3.11 -6.87
C GLY A 167 -2.93 -2.10 -5.87
N ARG A 168 -4.13 -2.39 -5.38
CA ARG A 168 -4.96 -1.49 -4.57
C ARG A 168 -4.33 -1.08 -3.25
N LYS A 169 -3.55 -1.95 -2.60
CA LYS A 169 -3.04 -1.70 -1.24
C LYS A 169 -2.00 -0.59 -1.20
N ALA A 170 -1.09 -0.54 -2.17
CA ALA A 170 -0.17 0.60 -2.31
C ALA A 170 -0.94 1.88 -2.61
N ASN A 171 -1.84 1.86 -3.61
CA ASN A 171 -2.61 3.03 -4.02
C ASN A 171 -3.36 3.67 -2.83
N VAL A 172 -4.11 2.87 -2.05
CA VAL A 172 -4.84 3.38 -0.87
C VAL A 172 -3.89 3.98 0.17
N TRP A 173 -2.73 3.35 0.42
CA TRP A 173 -1.78 3.82 1.44
C TRP A 173 -1.11 5.14 1.07
N PHE A 174 -0.71 5.27 -0.20
CA PHE A 174 -0.02 6.44 -0.74
C PHE A 174 -0.99 7.59 -1.01
N LYS A 175 -2.20 7.30 -1.50
CA LYS A 175 -3.25 8.31 -1.72
C LYS A 175 -3.65 9.00 -0.42
N ARG A 176 -3.75 8.26 0.69
CA ARG A 176 -4.01 8.83 2.02
C ARG A 176 -2.91 9.80 2.48
N ARG A 177 -1.69 9.65 1.97
CA ARG A 177 -0.53 10.50 2.29
C ARG A 177 -0.29 11.60 1.25
N GLN A 178 -1.25 11.81 0.34
CA GLN A 178 -1.18 12.85 -0.70
C GLN A 178 0.12 12.80 -1.50
N ARG A 179 0.64 11.59 -1.75
CA ARG A 179 1.79 11.40 -2.63
C ARG A 179 1.36 11.51 -4.09
N ASP A 180 2.29 11.90 -4.95
CA ASP A 180 2.05 12.08 -6.37
C ASP A 180 1.93 10.73 -7.08
N ILE A 181 0.69 10.25 -7.22
CA ILE A 181 0.35 9.00 -7.91
C ILE A 181 -0.12 9.38 -9.30
N VAL A 182 0.70 9.07 -10.30
CA VAL A 182 0.43 9.34 -11.70
C VAL A 182 -0.67 8.43 -12.22
N LYS A 183 -0.56 7.13 -11.92
CA LYS A 183 -1.54 6.13 -12.35
C LYS A 183 -1.64 4.96 -11.37
N PHE A 184 -2.85 4.42 -11.31
CA PHE A 184 -3.17 3.20 -10.58
C PHE A 184 -3.64 2.13 -11.56
N VAL A 185 -3.01 0.96 -11.48
CA VAL A 185 -3.38 -0.21 -12.28
C VAL A 185 -3.80 -1.35 -11.34
N PRO A 186 -5.03 -1.87 -11.44
CA PRO A 186 -5.47 -3.00 -10.63
C PRO A 186 -4.82 -4.30 -11.12
N THR A 187 -4.30 -5.11 -10.18
CA THR A 187 -3.61 -6.35 -10.55
C THR A 187 -4.63 -7.48 -10.80
N PRO A 188 -4.62 -8.13 -11.98
CA PRO A 188 -5.45 -9.31 -12.22
C PRO A 188 -5.00 -10.49 -11.34
N ASN A 189 -5.89 -11.46 -11.11
CA ASN A 189 -5.54 -12.66 -10.33
C ASN A 189 -4.43 -13.50 -11.00
N GLN A 190 -4.33 -13.42 -12.32
CA GLN A 190 -3.30 -14.05 -13.14
C GLN A 190 -2.86 -13.00 -14.17
N PRO A 191 -1.62 -12.49 -14.10
CA PRO A 191 -1.12 -11.53 -15.07
C PRO A 191 -0.97 -12.22 -16.44
N THR A 192 -1.52 -11.58 -17.47
CA THR A 192 -1.34 -11.95 -18.88
C THR A 192 -0.23 -11.10 -19.50
N SER A 193 0.29 -11.53 -20.66
CA SER A 193 1.25 -10.76 -21.42
C SER A 193 0.67 -9.40 -21.85
N GLU A 194 -0.60 -9.39 -22.29
CA GLU A 194 -1.32 -8.17 -22.68
C GLU A 194 -1.31 -7.12 -21.56
N PHE A 195 -1.66 -7.53 -20.34
CA PHE A 195 -1.62 -6.66 -19.16
C PHE A 195 -0.21 -6.12 -18.88
N ALA A 196 0.81 -6.97 -19.04
CA ALA A 196 2.19 -6.54 -18.85
C ALA A 196 2.63 -5.53 -19.93
N THR A 197 2.20 -5.72 -21.18
CA THR A 197 2.46 -4.79 -22.28
C THR A 197 1.78 -3.45 -22.05
N GLU A 198 0.51 -3.43 -21.62
CA GLU A 198 -0.19 -2.18 -21.29
C GLU A 198 0.55 -1.36 -20.21
N VAL A 199 1.00 -2.03 -19.15
CA VAL A 199 1.78 -1.37 -18.08
C VAL A 199 3.14 -0.90 -18.59
N ALA A 200 3.80 -1.69 -19.44
CA ALA A 200 5.09 -1.33 -20.03
C ALA A 200 4.97 -0.11 -20.95
N ASP A 201 3.95 -0.07 -21.80
CA ASP A 201 3.69 1.04 -22.72
C ASP A 201 3.42 2.34 -21.97
N GLU A 202 2.67 2.26 -20.86
CA GLU A 202 2.44 3.42 -19.98
C GLU A 202 3.74 3.94 -19.36
N VAL A 203 4.54 3.05 -18.78
CA VAL A 203 5.82 3.41 -18.17
C VAL A 203 6.76 4.00 -19.23
N LEU A 204 6.80 3.41 -20.42
CA LEU A 204 7.62 3.85 -21.53
C LEU A 204 7.18 5.22 -22.05
N ALA A 205 5.87 5.49 -22.11
CA ALA A 205 5.34 6.79 -22.52
C ALA A 205 5.80 7.93 -21.58
N TYR A 206 5.85 7.71 -20.26
CA TYR A 206 6.38 8.70 -19.31
C TYR A 206 7.87 8.96 -19.49
N PHE A 207 8.64 7.95 -19.89
CA PHE A 207 10.06 8.09 -20.14
C PHE A 207 10.32 8.81 -21.49
N LEU A 208 9.64 8.39 -22.56
CA LEU A 208 9.79 8.97 -23.89
C LEU A 208 9.29 10.42 -23.98
N SER A 209 8.28 10.79 -23.18
CA SER A 209 7.81 12.17 -23.05
C SER A 209 8.76 13.08 -22.26
N GLN A 210 9.88 12.55 -21.75
CA GLN A 210 10.87 13.27 -20.93
C GLN A 210 10.28 13.84 -19.63
N GLU A 211 9.14 13.31 -19.18
CA GLU A 211 8.56 13.65 -17.88
C GLU A 211 9.29 12.97 -16.72
N VAL A 212 10.00 11.89 -17.02
CA VAL A 212 10.71 11.01 -16.09
C VAL A 212 12.05 10.63 -16.70
N ASP A 213 13.12 10.75 -15.93
CA ASP A 213 14.49 10.45 -16.37
C ASP A 213 14.94 9.05 -15.94
N ARG A 214 14.32 8.48 -14.89
CA ARG A 214 14.65 7.14 -14.38
C ARG A 214 13.41 6.42 -13.87
N VAL A 215 13.29 5.14 -14.19
CA VAL A 215 12.19 4.27 -13.73
C VAL A 215 12.75 3.20 -12.78
N GLU A 216 12.21 3.16 -11.57
CA GLU A 216 12.54 2.16 -10.56
C GLU A 216 11.32 1.30 -10.23
N LEU A 217 11.50 -0.02 -10.20
CA LEU A 217 10.51 -1.02 -9.82
C LEU A 217 10.78 -1.48 -8.39
N VAL A 218 9.80 -1.30 -7.52
CA VAL A 218 9.75 -1.90 -6.19
C VAL A 218 8.88 -3.15 -6.26
N TYR A 219 9.50 -4.31 -6.12
CA TYR A 219 8.82 -5.60 -6.16
C TYR A 219 9.27 -6.47 -4.98
N THR A 220 8.74 -7.69 -4.90
CA THR A 220 9.16 -8.67 -3.89
C THR A 220 9.75 -9.87 -4.59
N SER A 221 11.02 -10.17 -4.30
CA SER A 221 11.67 -11.39 -4.71
C SER A 221 11.15 -12.54 -3.85
N PHE A 222 10.62 -13.58 -4.49
CA PHE A 222 10.15 -14.78 -3.81
C PHE A 222 11.31 -15.78 -3.70
N ILE A 223 11.81 -15.97 -2.47
CA ILE A 223 12.92 -16.89 -2.18
C ILE A 223 12.35 -18.23 -1.73
N SER A 224 11.38 -18.19 -0.81
CA SER A 224 10.68 -19.38 -0.33
C SER A 224 9.26 -19.05 0.10
N MET A 225 8.49 -20.08 0.45
CA MET A 225 7.13 -19.91 0.99
C MET A 225 7.08 -19.10 2.29
N ILE A 226 8.21 -18.97 2.99
CA ILE A 226 8.33 -18.25 4.26
C ILE A 226 9.00 -16.88 4.04
N ALA A 227 10.04 -16.84 3.21
CA ALA A 227 10.86 -15.65 2.99
C ALA A 227 10.54 -14.99 1.64
N ALA A 228 10.07 -13.75 1.71
CA ALA A 228 9.84 -12.88 0.57
C ALA A 228 10.49 -11.52 0.89
N LEU A 229 11.45 -11.08 0.07
CA LEU A 229 12.24 -9.88 0.34
C LEU A 229 11.86 -8.77 -0.64
N PRO A 230 11.46 -7.57 -0.16
CA PRO A 230 11.20 -6.45 -1.04
C PRO A 230 12.51 -5.86 -1.56
N SER A 231 12.64 -5.82 -2.88
CA SER A 231 13.80 -5.33 -3.63
C SER A 231 13.41 -4.12 -4.48
N VAL A 232 14.41 -3.35 -4.88
CA VAL A 232 14.26 -2.21 -5.79
C VAL A 232 15.19 -2.46 -6.96
N ARG A 233 14.66 -2.36 -8.18
CA ARG A 233 15.42 -2.53 -9.42
C ARG A 233 15.19 -1.34 -10.34
N THR A 234 16.23 -0.87 -10.99
CA THR A 234 16.11 0.13 -12.06
C THR A 234 15.73 -0.58 -13.35
N LEU A 235 14.63 -0.17 -13.99
CA LEU A 235 14.21 -0.72 -15.28
C LEU A 235 14.80 0.06 -16.45
N VAL A 236 14.76 1.39 -16.36
CA VAL A 236 15.24 2.32 -17.40
C VAL A 236 15.91 3.51 -16.70
N PRO A 237 17.05 4.04 -17.19
CA PRO A 237 17.82 3.60 -18.36
C PRO A 237 18.44 2.21 -18.18
N LEU A 238 18.62 1.50 -19.30
CA LEU A 238 19.22 0.17 -19.30
C LEU A 238 20.73 0.29 -19.01
N SER A 239 21.23 -0.43 -18.01
CA SER A 239 22.68 -0.45 -17.76
C SER A 239 23.39 -1.12 -18.93
N PRO A 240 24.51 -0.55 -19.42
CA PRO A 240 25.31 -1.18 -20.46
C PRO A 240 26.01 -2.47 -20.02
N GLN A 241 26.00 -2.80 -18.72
CA GLN A 241 26.55 -4.07 -18.20
C GLN A 241 25.54 -5.23 -18.27
N GLY A 242 24.30 -4.97 -18.67
CA GLY A 242 23.25 -5.97 -18.83
C GLY A 242 21.97 -5.61 -18.09
N LEU A 243 20.97 -6.49 -18.19
CA LEU A 243 19.69 -6.36 -17.49
C LEU A 243 19.80 -6.72 -16.00
N GLU A 244 20.95 -7.21 -15.54
CA GLU A 244 21.18 -7.74 -14.20
C GLU A 244 21.85 -6.71 -13.29
N THR A 245 21.25 -6.42 -12.13
CA THR A 245 21.95 -5.76 -11.02
C THR A 245 22.44 -6.83 -10.04
N GLU A 246 23.58 -6.66 -9.35
CA GLU A 246 24.19 -7.64 -8.42
C GLU A 246 23.33 -8.10 -7.20
N GLY A 247 22.03 -7.76 -7.17
CA GLY A 247 21.05 -8.28 -6.21
C GLY A 247 19.77 -8.85 -6.86
N ASP A 248 19.73 -8.91 -8.20
CA ASP A 248 18.71 -9.66 -8.93
C ASP A 248 19.07 -11.14 -8.80
N GLU A 249 18.57 -11.77 -7.74
CA GLU A 249 18.36 -13.21 -7.79
C GLU A 249 17.39 -13.46 -8.96
N ILE A 250 17.95 -13.76 -10.14
CA ILE A 250 17.30 -14.65 -11.10
C ILE A 250 16.71 -15.74 -10.22
N PHE A 251 15.39 -15.90 -10.25
CA PHE A 251 14.70 -16.91 -9.48
C PHE A 251 15.38 -18.26 -9.72
N LYS A 252 16.38 -18.63 -8.92
CA LYS A 252 17.01 -19.94 -8.92
C LYS A 252 16.17 -20.76 -7.96
N LEU A 253 14.95 -21.07 -8.41
CA LEU A 253 14.35 -22.32 -7.97
C LEU A 253 15.25 -23.40 -8.55
N THR A 254 16.13 -23.92 -7.71
CA THR A 254 16.62 -25.29 -7.83
C THR A 254 15.45 -26.26 -7.97
#